data_AF-A0A7K0N0T4-F1
#
_entry.id   AF-A0A7K0N0T4-F1
#
_cell.length_a   1.000
_cell.length_b   1.000
_cell.length_c   1.000
_cell.angle_alpha   90.00
_cell.angle_beta   90.00
_cell.angle_gamma   90.00
#
_symmetry.space_group_name_H-M   'P 1'
#
loop_
_entity.id
_entity.type
_entity.pdbx_description
1 polymer ?
#
loop_
_entity_poly.entity_id
_entity_poly.type
_entity_poly.pdbx_seq_one_letter_code
_entity_poly.pdbx_strand_id
1 'polypeptide(L)' 'MEFTYFQAILTGLIQGITELFPISSLGHAVLIPAWIGGSWSNFTTDSNSPYLAVTVALHAASAIALFLVFRKRWL' A
#
# COMPACT_ATOMS: atom_id res chain seq x y z
N MET A 1 -15.09 -10.68 -1.59
CA MET A 1 -14.95 -9.72 -2.70
C MET A 1 -13.51 -9.78 -3.17
N GLU A 2 -13.26 -9.92 -4.48
CA GLU A 2 -11.89 -10.11 -4.98
C GLU A 2 -11.16 -8.78 -5.14
N PHE A 3 -10.05 -8.63 -4.43
CA PHE A 3 -9.05 -7.60 -4.67
C PHE A 3 -8.34 -7.93 -6.00
N THR A 4 -8.56 -7.09 -7.00
CA THR A 4 -8.06 -7.36 -8.36
C THR A 4 -6.56 -7.11 -8.49
N TYR A 5 -5.89 -7.76 -9.45
CA TYR A 5 -4.48 -7.46 -9.74
C TYR A 5 -4.24 -6.00 -10.11
N PHE A 6 -5.20 -5.36 -10.78
CA PHE A 6 -5.12 -3.93 -11.09
C PHE A 6 -5.14 -3.08 -9.81
N GLN A 7 -6.02 -3.40 -8.86
CA GLN A 7 -6.03 -2.78 -7.53
C GLN A 7 -4.70 -3.00 -6.80
N ALA A 8 -4.17 -4.23 -6.83
CA ALA A 8 -2.89 -4.57 -6.20
C ALA A 8 -1.73 -3.73 -6.76
N ILE A 9 -1.61 -3.61 -8.08
CA ILE A 9 -0.55 -2.85 -8.74
C ILE A 9 -0.64 -1.36 -8.37
N LEU A 10 -1.83 -0.78 -8.46
CA LEU A 10 -2.03 0.64 -8.13
C LEU A 10 -1.79 0.93 -6.64
N THR A 11 -2.32 0.10 -5.74
CA THR A 11 -2.07 0.25 -4.30
C THR A 11 -0.59 0.11 -3.97
N GLY A 12 0.10 -0.86 -4.58
CA GLY A 12 1.55 -1.03 -4.43
C GLY A 12 2.36 0.16 -4.94
N LEU A 13 1.96 0.75 -6.07
CA LEU A 13 2.61 1.95 -6.61
C LEU A 13 2.40 3.17 -5.70
N ILE A 14 1.18 3.40 -5.23
CA ILE A 14 0.86 4.48 -4.29
C ILE A 14 1.66 4.31 -3.00
N GLN A 15 1.63 3.12 -2.39
CA GLN A 15 2.40 2.83 -1.18
C GLN A 15 3.91 3.03 -1.42
N GLY A 16 4.46 2.46 -2.49
CA GLY A 16 5.88 2.54 -2.78
C GLY A 16 6.37 3.98 -3.00
N ILE A 17 5.59 4.82 -3.68
CA ILE A 17 5.93 6.24 -3.86
C ILE A 17 5.76 6.99 -2.54
N THR A 18 4.61 6.88 -1.89
CA THR A 18 4.28 7.66 -0.69
C THR A 18 5.10 7.27 0.54
N GLU A 19 5.66 6.06 0.60
CA GLU A 19 6.58 5.64 1.67
C GLU A 19 7.95 6.32 1.56
N LEU A 20 8.37 6.71 0.36
CA LEU A 20 9.65 7.40 0.15
C LEU A 20 9.61 8.88 0.57
N PHE A 21 8.42 9.46 0.71
CA PHE A 21 8.22 10.86 1.04
C PHE A 21 7.44 10.99 2.36
N PRO A 22 7.68 12.03 3.17
CA PRO A 22 6.97 12.24 4.43
C PRO A 22 5.56 12.81 4.20
N ILE A 23 4.72 12.12 3.44
CA ILE A 23 3.39 12.57 3.00
C ILE A 23 2.24 11.64 3.43
N SER A 24 2.50 10.74 4.39
CA SER A 24 1.55 9.73 4.89
C SER A 24 1.08 8.73 3.83
N SER A 25 1.68 7.55 3.81
CA SER A 25 1.26 6.45 2.93
C SER A 25 -0.13 5.91 3.28
N LEU A 26 -0.46 5.83 4.57
CA LEU A 26 -1.80 5.44 5.04
C LEU A 26 -2.90 6.40 4.59
N GLY A 27 -2.64 7.72 4.61
CA GLY A 27 -3.62 8.71 4.17
C GLY A 27 -4.03 8.49 2.71
N HIS A 28 -3.05 8.26 1.84
CA HIS A 28 -3.31 7.97 0.43
C HIS A 28 -3.95 6.58 0.22
N ALA A 29 -3.52 5.58 0.99
CA ALA A 29 -4.03 4.21 0.91
C ALA A 29 -5.49 4.06 1.39
N VAL A 30 -6.01 4.99 2.19
CA VAL A 30 -7.41 5.00 2.66
C VAL A 30 -8.27 5.99 1.87
N LEU A 31 -7.79 7.22 1.67
CA LEU A 31 -8.60 8.29 1.07
C LEU A 31 -8.82 8.09 -0.43
N ILE A 32 -7.81 7.60 -1.16
CA ILE A 32 -7.95 7.38 -2.62
C ILE A 32 -9.02 6.32 -2.90
N PRO A 33 -8.99 5.11 -2.28
CA PRO A 33 -10.06 4.12 -2.48
C PRO A 33 -11.44 4.61 -2.03
N ALA A 34 -11.51 5.36 -0.93
CA ALA A 34 -12.76 5.94 -0.45
C ALA A 34 -13.35 6.94 -1.46
N TRP A 35 -12.51 7.75 -2.12
CA TRP A 35 -12.95 8.74 -3.12
C TRP A 35 -13.35 8.09 -4.46
N ILE A 36 -12.65 7.03 -4.88
CA ILE A 36 -13.00 6.25 -6.08
C ILE A 36 -14.34 5.51 -5.90
N GLY A 37 -14.65 5.05 -4.69
CA GLY A 37 -15.90 4.37 -4.38
C GLY A 37 -15.98 2.92 -4.88
N GLY A 38 -17.16 2.32 -4.78
CA GLY A 38 -17.42 0.95 -5.24
C GLY A 38 -16.56 -0.10 -4.55
N SER A 39 -15.97 -1.02 -5.33
CA SER A 39 -15.13 -2.11 -4.81
C SER A 39 -13.86 -1.62 -4.10
N TRP A 40 -13.39 -0.41 -4.40
CA TRP A 40 -12.22 0.19 -3.76
C TRP A 40 -12.53 0.68 -2.35
N SER A 41 -13.67 1.35 -2.16
CA SER A 41 -14.13 1.76 -0.84
C SER A 41 -14.39 0.53 0.05
N ASN A 42 -15.05 -0.50 -0.50
CA ASN A 42 -15.30 -1.75 0.22
C ASN A 42 -14.01 -2.44 0.66
N PHE A 43 -12.95 -2.40 -0.14
CA PHE A 43 -11.64 -2.93 0.24
C PHE A 43 -11.09 -2.25 1.51
N THR A 44 -11.29 -0.94 1.68
CA THR A 44 -10.78 -0.22 2.86
C THR A 44 -11.71 -0.21 4.07
N THR A 45 -13.00 -0.48 3.86
CA THR A 45 -14.04 -0.30 4.89
C THR A 45 -14.63 -1.60 5.42
N ASP A 46 -14.57 -2.69 4.66
CA ASP A 46 -15.05 -4.00 5.08
C ASP A 46 -14.10 -4.61 6.12
N SER A 47 -14.63 -4.97 7.29
CA SER A 47 -13.87 -5.57 8.39
C SER A 47 -13.31 -6.95 8.06
N ASN A 48 -13.88 -7.65 7.07
CA ASN A 48 -13.35 -8.93 6.58
C ASN A 48 -12.38 -8.75 5.40
N SER A 49 -12.08 -7.51 5.01
CA SER A 49 -11.13 -7.23 3.94
C SER A 49 -9.69 -7.61 4.36
N PRO A 50 -8.88 -8.16 3.43
CA PRO A 50 -7.46 -8.36 3.68
C PRO A 50 -6.64 -7.06 3.70
N TYR A 51 -7.26 -5.88 3.70
CA TYR A 51 -6.61 -4.56 3.64
C TYR A 51 -5.44 -4.38 4.59
N LEU A 52 -5.62 -4.73 5.86
CA LEU A 52 -4.57 -4.58 6.87
C LEU A 52 -3.37 -5.48 6.54
N ALA A 53 -3.63 -6.74 6.19
CA ALA A 53 -2.59 -7.69 5.83
C ALA A 53 -1.82 -7.24 4.56
N VAL A 54 -2.54 -6.75 3.55
CA VAL A 54 -1.94 -6.20 2.32
C VAL A 54 -1.09 -4.97 2.64
N THR A 55 -1.61 -4.05 3.46
CA THR A 55 -0.89 -2.83 3.86
C THR A 55 0.40 -3.17 4.59
N VAL A 56 0.37 -4.10 5.54
CA VAL A 56 1.57 -4.57 6.26
C VAL A 56 2.58 -5.21 5.31
N ALA A 57 2.12 -6.08 4.40
CA ALA A 57 2.99 -6.71 3.41
C ALA A 57 3.66 -5.69 2.48
N LEU A 58 2.93 -4.64 2.05
CA LEU A 58 3.49 -3.58 1.23
C LEU A 58 4.52 -2.73 2.00
N HIS A 59 4.30 -2.45 3.30
CA HIS A 59 5.32 -1.79 4.13
C HIS A 59 6.59 -2.64 4.23
N ALA A 60 6.44 -3.95 4.47
CA ALA A 60 7.58 -4.86 4.51
C ALA A 60 8.33 -4.88 3.17
N ALA A 61 7.62 -4.90 2.04
CA ALA A 61 8.20 -4.81 0.72
C ALA A 61 8.98 -3.49 0.51
N SER A 62 8.43 -2.36 0.92
CA SER A 62 9.13 -1.06 0.88
C SER A 62 10.39 -1.05 1.74
N ALA A 63 10.31 -1.59 2.96
CA ALA A 63 11.47 -1.72 3.85
C ALA A 63 12.57 -2.61 3.24
N ILE A 64 12.18 -3.75 2.66
CA ILE A 64 13.12 -4.65 1.94
C ILE A 64 13.73 -3.93 0.74
N ALA A 65 12.94 -3.20 -0.04
CA ALA A 65 13.43 -2.45 -1.19
C ALA A 65 14.49 -1.41 -0.77
N LEU A 66 14.20 -0.63 0.27
CA LEU A 66 15.15 0.33 0.84
C LEU A 66 16.40 -0.36 1.38
N PHE A 67 16.23 -1.45 2.13
CA PHE A 67 17.36 -2.23 2.65
C PHE A 67 18.25 -2.72 1.50
N LEU A 68 17.69 -3.29 0.43
CA LEU A 68 18.45 -3.78 -0.72
C LEU A 68 19.17 -2.64 -1.47
N VAL A 69 18.52 -1.50 -1.68
CA VAL A 69 19.12 -0.32 -2.34
C VAL A 69 20.29 0.21 -1.52
N PHE A 70 20.12 0.35 -0.21
CA PHE A 70 21.12 0.92 0.67
C PHE A 70 22.06 -0.11 1.31
N ARG A 71 21.94 -1.41 1.00
CA ARG A 71 22.71 -2.49 1.67
C ARG A 71 24.23 -2.25 1.74
N LYS A 72 24.82 -1.66 0.69
CA LYS A 72 26.26 -1.35 0.65
C LYS A 72 26.67 -0.17 1.52
N ARG A 73 25.73 0.71 1.85
CA ARG A 73 25.94 1.82 2.79
C ARG A 73 25.86 1.35 4.25
N TRP A 74 25.16 0.25 4.48
CA TRP A 74 24.95 -0.34 5.81
C TRP A 74 26.09 -1.27 6.25
N LEU A 75 26.92 -1.74 5.30
CA LEU A 75 28.15 -2.49 5.54
C LEU A 75 29.35 -1.53 5.63
#